data_AF-A0A0N8HZZ9-F1
#
_entry.id   AF-A0A0N8HZZ9-F1
#
_cell.length_a   1.000
_cell.length_b   1.000
_cell.length_c   1.000
_cell.angle_alpha   90.00
_cell.angle_beta   90.00
_cell.angle_gamma   90.00
#
_symmetry.space_group_name_H-M   'P 1'
#
loop_
_entity.id
_entity.type
_entity.pdbx_description
1 polymer ?
#
loop_
_entity_poly.entity_id
_entity_poly.type
_entity_poly.pdbx_seq_one_letter_code
_entity_poly.pdbx_strand_id
1 'polypeptide(L)'
;MPTGDSDAAVADALGMETLAVGVLEGVDDGALERLGALVGRADAVVVADVDLTAGLAPVLSAVADSETPAYCIEERPTNERTVAEAAATAYRRLRVGEAGVAASTPELLDVLA
;
A
#
# COMPACT_ATOMS: atom_id res chain seq x y z
N MET A 1 -6.20 9.75 -11.92
CA MET A 1 -6.67 9.49 -10.55
C MET A 1 -8.17 9.76 -10.51
N PRO A 2 -8.99 8.88 -9.90
CA PRO A 2 -10.40 9.16 -9.71
C PRO A 2 -10.56 10.38 -8.79
N THR A 3 -11.54 11.22 -9.09
CA THR A 3 -11.85 12.41 -8.30
C THR A 3 -12.34 12.00 -6.90
N GLY A 4 -11.66 12.43 -5.84
CA GLY A 4 -12.02 12.15 -4.44
C GLY A 4 -11.08 11.20 -3.69
N ASP A 5 -10.00 10.74 -4.32
CA ASP A 5 -8.93 9.99 -3.64
C ASP A 5 -8.09 10.97 -2.80
N SER A 6 -8.42 11.07 -1.51
CA SER A 6 -7.75 11.95 -0.54
C SER A 6 -6.27 11.62 -0.40
N ASP A 7 -5.91 10.35 -0.57
CA ASP A 7 -4.56 9.86 -0.31
C ASP A 7 -3.64 10.26 -1.46
N ALA A 8 -4.14 10.19 -2.70
CA ALA A 8 -3.44 10.71 -3.87
C ALA A 8 -3.18 12.23 -3.77
N ALA A 9 -4.13 12.99 -3.24
CA ALA A 9 -3.99 14.44 -3.05
C ALA A 9 -3.00 14.78 -1.91
N VAL A 10 -2.97 13.98 -0.85
CA VAL A 10 -1.99 14.13 0.24
C VAL A 10 -0.59 13.78 -0.23
N ALA A 11 -0.42 12.68 -0.98
CA ALA A 11 0.86 12.29 -1.54
C ALA A 11 1.42 13.36 -2.49
N ASP A 12 0.58 13.94 -3.35
CA ASP A 12 0.96 15.08 -4.21
C ASP A 12 1.39 16.31 -3.39
N ALA A 13 0.64 16.66 -2.35
CA ALA A 13 0.97 17.78 -1.46
C ALA A 13 2.30 17.59 -0.71
N LEU A 14 2.68 16.34 -0.43
CA LEU A 14 3.94 15.97 0.23
C LEU A 14 5.10 15.74 -0.76
N GLY A 15 4.85 15.87 -2.07
CA GLY A 15 5.86 15.62 -3.11
C GLY A 15 6.27 14.15 -3.23
N MET A 16 5.39 13.23 -2.80
CA MET A 16 5.61 11.78 -2.86
C MET A 16 5.25 11.26 -4.26
N GLU A 17 6.06 10.33 -4.79
CA GLU A 17 5.73 9.66 -6.04
C GLU A 17 4.57 8.68 -5.82
N THR A 18 3.50 8.80 -6.61
CA THR A 18 2.32 7.94 -6.52
C THR A 18 2.30 6.90 -7.64
N LEU A 19 1.92 5.67 -7.31
CA LEU A 19 1.65 4.61 -8.29
C LEU A 19 0.17 4.24 -8.23
N ALA A 20 -0.56 4.54 -9.31
CA ALA A 20 -1.93 4.10 -9.47
C ALA A 20 -1.97 2.70 -10.10
N VAL A 21 -2.58 1.75 -9.40
CA VAL A 21 -2.86 0.41 -9.95
C VAL A 21 -4.32 0.39 -10.41
N GLY A 22 -4.55 0.05 -11.68
CA GLY A 22 -5.88 0.05 -12.30
C GLY A 22 -6.87 -0.88 -11.59
N VAL A 23 -8.15 -0.50 -11.56
CA VAL A 23 -9.17 -1.07 -10.65
C VAL A 23 -9.66 -2.47 -11.08
N LEU A 24 -9.42 -2.91 -12.31
CA LEU A 24 -10.06 -4.12 -12.86
C LEU A 24 -9.21 -4.95 -13.84
N GLU A 25 -8.06 -4.46 -14.27
CA GLU A 25 -7.13 -5.20 -15.11
C GLU A 25 -5.91 -5.49 -14.24
N GLY A 26 -5.68 -6.77 -13.94
CA GLY A 26 -4.62 -7.19 -13.03
C GLY A 26 -3.28 -6.55 -13.35
N VAL A 27 -2.40 -6.47 -12.35
CA VAL A 27 -1.08 -5.86 -12.53
C VAL A 27 -0.28 -6.72 -13.50
N ASP A 28 0.08 -6.14 -14.66
CA ASP A 28 0.94 -6.80 -15.63
C ASP A 28 2.41 -6.79 -15.17
N ASP A 29 3.24 -7.59 -15.85
CA ASP A 29 4.66 -7.72 -15.50
C ASP A 29 5.40 -6.38 -15.59
N GLY A 30 5.01 -5.50 -16.52
CA GLY A 30 5.62 -4.18 -16.68
C GLY A 30 5.29 -3.25 -15.52
N ALA A 31 4.07 -3.30 -15.00
CA ALA A 31 3.65 -2.56 -13.81
C ALA A 31 4.34 -3.11 -12.55
N LEU A 32 4.55 -4.43 -12.44
CA LEU A 32 5.32 -5.03 -11.35
C LEU A 32 6.81 -4.67 -11.42
N GLU A 33 7.41 -4.67 -12.60
CA GLU A 33 8.82 -4.26 -12.78
C GLU A 33 9.01 -2.78 -12.39
N ARG A 34 8.07 -1.92 -12.82
CA ARG A 34 8.07 -0.52 -12.43
C ARG A 34 7.88 -0.34 -10.93
N LEU A 35 6.96 -1.08 -10.31
CA LEU A 35 6.77 -1.08 -8.86
C LEU A 35 8.08 -1.46 -8.15
N GLY A 36 8.75 -2.53 -8.58
CA GLY A 36 10.01 -2.97 -7.98
C GLY A 36 11.10 -1.88 -8.03
N ALA A 37 11.22 -1.18 -9.16
CA ALA A 37 12.17 -0.08 -9.30
C ALA A 37 11.85 1.13 -8.39
N LEU A 38 10.56 1.40 -8.14
CA LEU A 38 10.12 2.45 -7.23
C LEU A 38 10.36 2.07 -5.77
N VAL A 39 9.91 0.88 -5.37
CA VAL A 39 10.06 0.35 -4.01
C VAL A 39 11.53 0.28 -3.62
N GLY A 40 12.41 -0.18 -4.51
CA GLY A 40 13.85 -0.26 -4.25
C GLY A 40 14.57 1.10 -4.13
N ARG A 41 13.90 2.20 -4.50
CA ARG A 41 14.42 3.57 -4.34
C ARG A 41 13.73 4.34 -3.23
N ALA A 42 12.64 3.82 -2.68
CA ALA A 42 11.85 4.47 -1.66
C ALA A 42 12.47 4.22 -0.28
N ASP A 43 12.44 5.24 0.57
CA ASP A 43 12.81 5.08 1.98
C ASP A 43 11.74 4.26 2.74
N ALA A 44 10.49 4.33 2.29
CA ALA A 44 9.35 3.59 2.83
C ALA A 44 8.20 3.48 1.81
N VAL A 45 7.33 2.49 2.00
CA VAL A 45 6.06 2.31 1.28
C VAL A 45 4.91 2.52 2.25
N VAL A 46 3.87 3.26 1.84
CA VAL A 46 2.64 3.43 2.62
C VAL A 46 1.48 2.76 1.89
N VAL A 47 0.73 1.90 2.59
CA VAL A 47 -0.48 1.24 2.09
C VAL A 47 -1.67 1.76 2.90
N ALA A 48 -2.48 2.63 2.31
CA ALA A 48 -3.55 3.32 3.00
C ALA A 48 -4.93 2.75 2.68
N ASP A 49 -5.58 2.14 3.67
CA ASP A 49 -6.98 1.69 3.69
C ASP A 49 -7.54 1.06 2.40
N VAL A 50 -6.71 0.29 1.69
CA VAL A 50 -7.06 -0.30 0.39
C VAL A 50 -8.00 -1.50 0.51
N ASP A 51 -8.92 -1.64 -0.45
CA ASP A 51 -9.66 -2.90 -0.63
C ASP A 51 -8.70 -4.00 -1.14
N LEU A 52 -8.70 -5.14 -0.46
CA LEU A 52 -7.77 -6.25 -0.68
C LEU A 52 -8.29 -7.15 -1.81
N THR A 53 -8.21 -6.64 -3.03
CA THR A 53 -8.68 -7.32 -4.24
C THR A 53 -7.64 -8.30 -4.79
N ALA A 54 -8.07 -9.25 -5.63
CA ALA A 54 -7.16 -10.25 -6.22
C ALA A 54 -6.02 -9.62 -7.03
N GLY A 55 -6.29 -8.50 -7.72
CA GLY A 55 -5.29 -7.76 -8.48
C GLY A 55 -4.20 -7.14 -7.60
N LEU A 56 -4.48 -6.90 -6.33
CA LEU A 56 -3.53 -6.29 -5.39
C LEU A 56 -2.60 -7.31 -4.72
N ALA A 57 -2.94 -8.60 -4.75
CA ALA A 57 -2.11 -9.66 -4.19
C ALA A 57 -0.66 -9.69 -4.70
N PRO A 58 -0.37 -9.60 -6.02
CA PRO A 58 1.01 -9.56 -6.50
C PRO A 58 1.76 -8.28 -6.10
N VAL A 59 1.07 -7.13 -6.02
CA VAL A 59 1.66 -5.86 -5.57
C VAL A 59 2.08 -5.94 -4.10
N LEU A 60 1.18 -6.37 -3.22
CA LEU A 60 1.46 -6.50 -1.79
C LEU A 60 2.54 -7.55 -1.52
N SER A 61 2.57 -8.62 -2.31
CA SER A 61 3.63 -9.64 -2.21
C SER A 61 4.98 -9.05 -2.60
N ALA A 62 5.06 -8.31 -3.70
CA ALA A 62 6.29 -7.67 -4.15
C ALA A 62 6.83 -6.66 -3.13
N VAL A 63 5.95 -5.87 -2.50
CA VAL A 63 6.35 -4.97 -1.41
C VAL A 63 6.81 -5.76 -0.18
N ALA A 64 6.11 -6.84 0.20
CA ALA A 64 6.48 -7.66 1.35
C ALA A 64 7.78 -8.45 1.15
N ASP A 65 8.13 -8.74 -0.11
CA ASP A 65 9.38 -9.39 -0.49
C ASP A 65 10.53 -8.37 -0.66
N SER A 66 10.24 -7.07 -0.61
CA SER A 66 11.26 -6.02 -0.64
C SER A 66 11.89 -5.81 0.74
N GLU A 67 13.11 -5.27 0.77
CA GLU A 67 13.76 -4.84 2.01
C GLU A 67 13.26 -3.46 2.48
N THR A 68 12.40 -2.81 1.70
CA THR A 68 11.89 -1.46 1.97
C THR A 68 10.82 -1.51 3.08
N PRO A 69 10.93 -0.68 4.13
CA PRO A 69 9.93 -0.59 5.18
C PRO A 69 8.53 -0.29 4.62
N ALA A 70 7.53 -1.05 5.05
CA ALA A 70 6.14 -0.85 4.68
C ALA A 70 5.30 -0.45 5.89
N TYR A 71 4.48 0.58 5.74
CA TYR A 71 3.57 1.10 6.75
C TYR A 71 2.14 0.99 6.26
N CYS A 72 1.26 0.46 7.09
CA CYS A 72 -0.13 0.22 6.79
C CYS A 72 -1.01 1.22 7.55
N ILE A 73 -1.92 1.88 6.85
CA ILE A 73 -2.96 2.70 7.47
C ILE A 73 -4.27 1.91 7.42
N GLU A 74 -4.85 1.65 8.58
CA GLU A 74 -6.05 0.82 8.77
C GLU A 74 -7.20 1.65 9.35
N GLU A 75 -7.89 2.41 8.50
CA GLU A 75 -9.10 3.12 8.92
C GLU A 75 -10.29 2.16 9.09
N ARG A 76 -10.34 1.11 8.25
CA ARG A 76 -11.28 -0.01 8.35
C ARG A 76 -10.57 -1.29 8.78
N PRO A 77 -11.22 -2.16 9.57
CA PRO A 77 -10.62 -3.43 9.96
C PRO A 77 -10.41 -4.33 8.74
N THR A 78 -9.36 -5.16 8.75
CA THR A 78 -8.92 -5.96 7.58
C THR A 78 -10.05 -6.81 6.99
N ASN A 79 -10.90 -7.42 7.82
CA ASN A 79 -12.01 -8.26 7.38
C ASN A 79 -13.06 -7.50 6.55
N GLU A 80 -13.24 -6.20 6.78
CA GLU A 80 -14.15 -5.36 6.00
C GLU A 80 -13.57 -4.98 4.63
N ARG A 81 -12.25 -5.06 4.47
CA ARG A 81 -11.53 -4.76 3.23
C ARG A 81 -11.20 -6.01 2.42
N THR A 82 -11.32 -7.20 3.00
CA THR A 82 -10.99 -8.46 2.33
C THR A 82 -12.00 -8.78 1.23
N VAL A 83 -11.57 -8.58 -0.02
CA VAL A 83 -12.29 -9.08 -1.22
C VAL A 83 -11.69 -10.41 -1.68
N ALA A 84 -10.37 -10.58 -1.53
CA ALA A 84 -9.64 -11.80 -1.88
C ALA A 84 -8.64 -12.20 -0.78
N GLU A 85 -8.71 -13.45 -0.32
CA GLU A 85 -7.85 -13.98 0.75
C GLU A 85 -6.35 -13.97 0.41
N ALA A 86 -6.00 -14.10 -0.86
CA ALA A 86 -4.61 -14.01 -1.31
C ALA A 86 -4.02 -12.61 -1.01
N ALA A 87 -4.79 -11.54 -1.27
CA ALA A 87 -4.39 -10.18 -0.97
C ALA A 87 -4.35 -9.93 0.54
N ALA A 88 -5.32 -10.45 1.31
CA ALA A 88 -5.28 -10.36 2.76
C ALA A 88 -4.08 -11.08 3.38
N THR A 89 -3.67 -12.21 2.80
CA THR A 89 -2.46 -12.93 3.23
C THR A 89 -1.21 -12.13 2.91
N ALA A 90 -1.09 -11.58 1.69
CA ALA A 90 0.04 -10.74 1.31
C ALA A 90 0.12 -9.47 2.18
N TYR A 91 -1.00 -8.79 2.42
CA TYR A 91 -1.09 -7.63 3.28
C TYR A 91 -0.65 -7.94 4.72
N ARG A 92 -1.07 -9.09 5.28
CA ARG A 92 -0.64 -9.51 6.62
C ARG A 92 0.88 -9.73 6.72
N ARG A 93 1.56 -10.05 5.60
CA ARG A 93 3.03 -10.18 5.58
C ARG A 93 3.74 -8.83 5.67
N LEU A 94 3.10 -7.73 5.23
CA LEU A 94 3.63 -6.38 5.37
C LEU A 94 3.65 -5.91 6.83
N ARG A 95 2.75 -6.45 7.66
CA ARG A 95 2.66 -6.10 9.08
C ARG A 95 3.87 -6.62 9.85
N VAL A 96 4.87 -5.77 10.05
CA VAL A 96 5.97 -6.00 11.00
C VAL A 96 5.45 -5.70 12.42
N GLY A 97 4.60 -6.58 12.95
CA GLY A 97 3.94 -6.36 14.25
C GLY A 97 2.96 -5.18 14.25
N GLU A 98 2.76 -4.53 15.40
CA GLU A 98 1.88 -3.35 15.53
C GLU A 98 2.58 -2.03 15.15
N ALA A 99 3.92 -1.98 15.18
CA ALA A 99 4.68 -0.74 14.95
C ALA A 99 4.61 -0.21 13.50
N GLY A 100 4.19 -1.03 12.54
CA GLY A 100 3.99 -0.65 11.14
C GLY A 100 2.54 -0.35 10.80
N VAL A 101 1.64 -0.24 11.79
CA VAL A 101 0.19 -0.02 11.57
C VAL A 101 -0.24 1.26 12.28
N ALA A 102 -0.84 2.18 11.53
CA ALA A 102 -1.51 3.37 12.06
C ALA A 102 -2.99 3.32 11.75
N ALA A 103 -3.84 3.89 12.61
CA ALA A 103 -5.27 4.04 12.32
C ALA A 103 -5.55 5.23 11.37
N SER A 104 -4.56 6.10 11.12
CA SER A 104 -4.69 7.24 10.20
C SER A 104 -3.34 7.79 9.74
N THR A 105 -3.33 8.58 8.66
CA THR A 105 -2.11 9.27 8.18
C THR A 105 -1.46 10.18 9.22
N PRO A 106 -2.20 11.00 10.00
CA PRO A 106 -1.61 11.80 11.08
C PRO A 106 -0.90 10.95 12.14
N GLU A 107 -1.48 9.82 12.55
CA GLU A 107 -0.86 8.92 13.51
C GLU A 107 0.42 8.28 12.95
N LEU A 108 0.43 7.92 11.67
CA LEU A 108 1.65 7.43 11.01
C LEU A 108 2.77 8.49 11.05
N LEU A 109 2.45 9.76 10.82
CA LEU A 109 3.42 10.84 10.89
C LEU A 109 3.98 11.04 12.30
N ASP A 110 3.17 10.88 13.34
CA ASP A 110 3.62 10.95 14.73
C ASP A 110 4.58 9.80 15.10
N VAL A 111 4.42 8.62 14.49
CA VAL A 111 5.32 7.45 14.70
C VAL A 111 6.67 7.63 13.97
N LEU A 112 6.69 8.39 12.87
CA LEU A 112 7.87 8.59 12.04
C LEU A 112 8.72 9.83 12.45
N ALA A 113 8.23 10.66 13.37
CA ALA A 113 8.87 11.88 13.87
C ALA A 113 9.85 11.62 15.03
#